data_AF-A0A1V6SWS9-F1
#
_entry.id   AF-A0A1V6SWS9-F1
#
_cell.length_a   1.000
_cell.length_b   1.000
_cell.length_c   1.000
_cell.angle_alpha   90.00
_cell.angle_beta   90.00
_cell.angle_gamma   90.00
#
_symmetry.space_group_name_H-M   'P 1'
#
loop_
_entity.id
_entity.type
_entity.pdbx_description
1 polymer ?
#
loop_
_entity_poly.entity_id
_entity_poly.type
_entity_poly.pdbx_seq_one_letter_code
_entity_poly.pdbx_strand_id
1 'polypeptide(L)'
;MSLSEAKDESHNRLFQLDVARALAAQLVIAVEYVHSHGFVHGDLHYENVLLQLQLPYNLDQLTIEELYQKCGEPQAEAIRRFDRKSLPIAIPSHAIIPIWFGEASDKLSLPEAKILLADFGEAFSPAKQQIYESHTPLINRPPEVRFEPDKSISFPSDVWSLGCAI
;
A
#
# COMPACT_ATOMS: atom_id res chain seq x y z
N MET A 1 0.58 -2.77 -7.36
CA MET A 1 0.19 -1.36 -7.26
C MET A 1 -0.66 -1.18 -6.01
N SER A 2 -0.40 -0.17 -5.19
CA SER A 2 -1.24 0.18 -4.03
C SER A 2 -2.46 1.01 -4.42
N LEU A 3 -3.45 1.10 -3.54
CA LEU A 3 -4.59 2.01 -3.76
C LEU A 3 -4.13 3.48 -3.77
N SER A 4 -3.04 3.83 -3.07
CA SER A 4 -2.50 5.19 -3.11
C SER A 4 -1.97 5.54 -4.50
N GLU A 5 -1.19 4.64 -5.11
CA GLU A 5 -0.68 4.81 -6.47
C GLU A 5 -1.81 4.95 -7.49
N ALA A 6 -2.85 4.11 -7.38
CA ALA A 6 -4.02 4.21 -8.26
C ALA A 6 -4.71 5.58 -8.16
N LYS A 7 -4.82 6.12 -6.93
CA LYS A 7 -5.41 7.44 -6.68
C LYS A 7 -4.55 8.57 -7.24
N ASP A 8 -3.22 8.46 -7.13
CA ASP A 8 -2.30 9.50 -7.61
C ASP A 8 -2.26 9.58 -9.14
N GLU A 9 -2.60 8.50 -9.83
CA GLU A 9 -2.76 8.45 -11.30
C GLU A 9 -4.12 8.96 -11.79
N SER A 10 -5.01 9.36 -10.87
CA SER A 10 -6.31 9.96 -11.20
C SER A 10 -6.37 11.44 -10.84
N HIS A 11 -6.90 12.26 -11.75
CA HIS A 11 -7.07 13.69 -11.50
C HIS A 11 -7.98 14.03 -10.31
N ASN A 12 -9.00 13.20 -10.07
CA ASN A 12 -9.94 13.42 -8.95
C ASN A 12 -9.59 12.57 -7.73
N ARG A 13 -8.69 11.58 -7.85
CA ARG A 13 -8.28 10.65 -6.79
C ARG A 13 -9.43 9.85 -6.18
N LEU A 14 -10.54 9.68 -6.91
CA LEU A 14 -11.72 8.94 -6.48
C LEU A 14 -11.83 7.62 -7.25
N PHE A 15 -12.42 6.63 -6.58
CA PHE A 15 -12.89 5.42 -7.24
C PHE A 15 -14.36 5.60 -7.67
N GLN A 16 -14.77 4.85 -8.68
CA GLN A 16 -16.20 4.69 -8.98
C GLN A 16 -16.92 4.13 -7.75
N LEU A 17 -18.18 4.51 -7.54
CA LEU A 17 -18.88 4.25 -6.28
C LEU A 17 -19.07 2.75 -5.98
N ASP A 18 -19.36 1.95 -6.99
CA ASP A 18 -19.46 0.49 -6.90
C ASP A 18 -18.11 -0.16 -6.60
N VAL A 19 -17.05 0.30 -7.26
CA VAL A 19 -15.66 -0.11 -7.01
C VAL A 19 -15.26 0.23 -5.57
N ALA A 20 -15.47 1.47 -5.12
CA ALA A 20 -15.17 1.91 -3.76
C ALA A 20 -15.85 1.03 -2.71
N ARG A 21 -17.12 0.69 -2.91
CA ARG A 21 -17.88 -0.21 -2.02
C ARG A 21 -17.31 -1.62 -2.00
N ALA A 22 -16.91 -2.15 -3.15
CA ALA A 22 -16.30 -3.47 -3.24
C ALA A 22 -14.93 -3.52 -2.55
N LEU A 23 -14.10 -2.49 -2.74
CA LEU A 23 -12.80 -2.35 -2.08
C LEU A 23 -12.97 -2.22 -0.56
N ALA A 24 -13.89 -1.36 -0.10
CA ALA A 24 -14.20 -1.19 1.32
C ALA A 24 -14.68 -2.50 1.97
N ALA A 25 -15.60 -3.22 1.32
CA ALA A 25 -16.09 -4.51 1.81
C ALA A 25 -14.96 -5.54 1.96
N GLN A 26 -14.08 -5.64 0.95
CA GLN A 26 -12.92 -6.54 1.02
C GLN A 26 -11.94 -6.14 2.13
N LEU A 27 -11.71 -4.84 2.33
CA LEU A 27 -10.79 -4.36 3.35
C LEU A 27 -11.32 -4.68 4.75
N VAL A 28 -12.62 -4.50 4.98
CA VAL A 28 -13.28 -4.91 6.22
C VAL A 28 -13.11 -6.42 6.46
N ILE A 29 -13.32 -7.26 5.45
CA ILE A 29 -13.14 -8.71 5.55
C ILE A 29 -11.68 -9.07 5.87
N ALA A 30 -10.72 -8.42 5.22
CA ALA A 30 -9.30 -8.66 5.45
C ALA A 30 -8.90 -8.28 6.90
N VAL A 31 -9.35 -7.14 7.40
CA VAL A 31 -9.09 -6.70 8.78
C VAL A 31 -9.76 -7.62 9.80
N GLU A 32 -11.01 -8.02 9.56
CA GLU A 32 -11.71 -8.98 10.41
C GLU A 32 -10.96 -10.30 10.50
N TYR A 33 -10.46 -10.81 9.38
CA TYR A 33 -9.64 -12.02 9.34
C TYR A 33 -8.33 -11.87 10.13
N VAL A 34 -7.62 -10.73 10.00
CA VAL A 34 -6.40 -10.47 10.80
C VAL A 34 -6.72 -10.45 12.30
N HIS A 35 -7.80 -9.77 12.69
CA HIS A 35 -8.25 -9.65 14.07
C HIS A 35 -8.69 -11.00 14.65
N SER A 36 -9.37 -11.83 13.86
CA SER A 36 -9.82 -13.16 14.29
C SER A 36 -8.66 -14.10 14.62
N HIS A 37 -7.46 -13.82 14.09
CA HIS A 37 -6.23 -14.55 14.39
C HIS A 37 -5.44 -13.95 15.56
N GLY A 38 -5.99 -12.93 16.23
CA GLY A 38 -5.39 -12.32 17.42
C GLY A 38 -4.28 -11.31 17.11
N PHE A 39 -4.26 -10.77 15.89
CA PHE A 39 -3.31 -9.77 15.43
C PHE A 39 -4.00 -8.44 15.10
N VAL A 40 -3.24 -7.37 15.29
CA VAL A 40 -3.52 -6.01 14.80
C VAL A 40 -2.54 -5.77 13.66
N HIS A 41 -3.02 -5.25 12.53
CA HIS A 41 -2.17 -4.87 11.41
C HIS A 41 -1.23 -3.73 11.81
N GLY A 42 -1.73 -2.73 12.54
CA GLY A 42 -0.91 -1.68 13.15
C GLY A 42 -0.50 -0.55 12.20
N ASP A 43 -0.62 -0.77 10.88
CA ASP A 43 -0.26 0.21 9.85
C ASP A 43 -1.22 0.24 8.65
N LEU A 44 -2.53 0.42 8.90
CA LEU A 44 -3.53 0.43 7.83
C LEU A 44 -3.61 1.79 7.12
N HIS A 45 -3.24 1.82 5.84
CA HIS A 45 -3.44 2.95 4.93
C HIS A 45 -3.40 2.47 3.47
N TYR A 46 -3.74 3.35 2.52
CA TYR A 46 -3.87 2.99 1.10
C TYR A 46 -2.60 2.48 0.43
N GLU A 47 -1.41 2.73 0.98
CA GLU A 47 -0.16 2.17 0.41
C GLU A 47 0.01 0.67 0.75
N ASN A 48 -0.54 0.24 1.89
CA ASN A 48 -0.51 -1.15 2.35
C ASN A 48 -1.71 -1.98 1.85
N VAL A 49 -2.58 -1.39 1.01
CA VAL A 49 -3.67 -2.09 0.33
C VAL A 49 -3.34 -2.19 -1.14
N LEU A 50 -3.01 -3.39 -1.61
CA LEU A 50 -2.55 -3.63 -2.97
C LEU A 50 -3.68 -4.12 -3.86
N LEU A 51 -3.78 -3.57 -5.08
CA LEU A 51 -4.62 -4.14 -6.12
C LEU A 51 -3.96 -5.39 -6.70
N GLN A 52 -4.73 -6.47 -6.76
CA GLN A 52 -4.29 -7.72 -7.35
C GLN A 52 -4.23 -7.56 -8.87
N LEU A 53 -3.02 -7.60 -9.42
CA LEU A 53 -2.80 -7.47 -10.87
C LEU A 53 -3.51 -8.62 -11.62
N GLN A 54 -4.42 -8.26 -12.53
CA GLN A 54 -5.09 -9.18 -13.45
C GLN A 54 -4.39 -9.10 -14.81
N LEU A 55 -3.17 -9.62 -14.90
CA LEU A 55 -2.45 -9.65 -16.17
C LEU A 55 -2.93 -10.83 -17.04
N PRO A 56 -2.94 -10.69 -18.37
CA PRO A 56 -3.30 -11.78 -19.29
C PRO A 56 -2.24 -12.89 -19.35
N TYR A 57 -1.17 -12.78 -18.56
CA TYR A 57 -0.07 -13.72 -18.43
C TYR A 57 0.42 -13.76 -16.98
N ASN A 58 0.99 -14.90 -16.57
CA ASN A 58 1.56 -15.05 -15.24
C ASN A 58 3.02 -14.56 -15.25
N LEU A 59 3.31 -13.49 -14.48
CA LEU A 59 4.67 -12.96 -14.35
C LEU A 59 5.66 -14.00 -13.80
N ASP A 60 5.23 -14.86 -12.88
CA ASP A 60 6.09 -15.86 -12.23
C ASP A 60 6.59 -16.95 -13.20
N GLN A 61 5.99 -17.03 -14.40
CA GLN A 61 6.32 -18.03 -15.41
C GLN A 61 7.12 -17.48 -16.59
N LEU A 62 7.33 -16.16 -16.65
CA LEU A 62 8.07 -15.53 -17.74
C LEU A 62 9.58 -15.67 -17.52
N THR A 63 10.33 -15.89 -18.59
CA THR A 63 11.77 -15.62 -18.56
C THR A 63 12.04 -14.11 -18.51
N ILE A 64 13.27 -13.71 -18.18
CA ILE A 64 13.68 -12.29 -18.19
C ILE A 64 13.48 -11.68 -19.58
N GLU A 65 13.82 -12.42 -20.64
CA GLU A 65 13.66 -11.97 -22.02
C GLU A 65 12.19 -11.78 -22.38
N GLU A 66 11.30 -12.70 -21.97
CA GLU A 66 9.86 -12.58 -22.19
C GLU A 66 9.26 -11.42 -21.39
N LEU A 67 9.76 -11.17 -20.18
CA LEU A 67 9.38 -10.02 -19.37
C LEU A 67 9.74 -8.72 -20.09
N TYR A 68 10.96 -8.58 -20.62
CA TYR A 68 11.36 -7.38 -21.36
C TYR A 68 10.60 -7.22 -22.69
N GLN A 69 10.29 -8.31 -23.38
CA GLN A 69 9.45 -8.23 -24.58
C GLN A 69 8.04 -7.71 -24.29
N LYS A 70 7.47 -8.07 -23.12
CA LYS A 70 6.11 -7.67 -22.74
C LYS A 70 6.05 -6.31 -22.07
N CYS A 71 7.04 -5.99 -21.23
CA CYS A 71 7.00 -4.84 -20.33
C CYS A 71 7.98 -3.73 -20.75
N GLY A 72 8.82 -3.98 -21.74
CA GLY A 72 9.91 -3.09 -22.16
C GLY A 72 11.21 -3.36 -21.41
N GLU A 73 12.29 -2.81 -21.96
CA GLU A 73 13.60 -2.81 -21.31
C GLU A 73 13.60 -1.87 -20.07
N PRO A 74 14.34 -2.20 -19.00
CA PRO A 74 14.44 -1.36 -17.82
C PRO A 74 14.89 0.08 -18.16
N GLN A 75 14.08 1.06 -17.77
CA GLN A 75 14.40 2.46 -17.99
C GLN A 75 15.30 2.98 -16.86
N ALA A 76 16.52 3.37 -17.23
CA ALA A 76 17.45 4.03 -16.32
C ALA A 76 17.22 5.55 -16.32
N GLU A 77 17.16 6.14 -15.12
CA GLU A 77 17.16 7.58 -14.92
C GLU A 77 18.42 8.03 -14.18
N ALA A 78 19.02 9.13 -14.63
CA ALA A 78 20.23 9.66 -14.02
C ALA A 78 19.92 10.29 -12.66
N ILE A 79 20.60 9.83 -11.61
CA ILE A 79 20.50 10.43 -10.28
C ILE A 79 21.26 11.77 -10.32
N ARG A 80 20.60 12.85 -9.88
CA ARG A 80 21.18 14.19 -9.86
C ARG A 80 20.92 14.85 -8.52
N ARG A 81 21.95 15.53 -7.99
CA ARG A 81 21.77 16.35 -6.79
C ARG A 81 20.95 17.58 -7.14
N PHE A 82 20.05 17.96 -6.25
CA PHE A 82 19.26 19.18 -6.38
C PHE A 82 20.15 20.44 -6.48
N ASP A 83 21.28 20.45 -5.75
CA ASP A 83 22.30 21.51 -5.80
C ASP A 83 23.22 21.45 -7.03
N ARG A 84 22.99 20.51 -7.96
CA ARG A 84 23.73 20.28 -9.22
C ARG A 84 25.22 19.97 -9.05
N LYS A 85 25.69 19.67 -7.84
CA LYS A 85 27.08 19.23 -7.63
C LYS A 85 27.28 17.78 -8.10
N SER A 86 28.54 17.33 -8.13
CA SER A 86 28.86 15.93 -8.41
C SER A 86 28.34 15.00 -7.33
N LEU A 87 27.95 13.79 -7.75
CA LEU A 87 27.59 12.72 -6.83
C LEU A 87 28.84 12.20 -6.10
N PRO A 88 28.74 11.90 -4.79
CA PRO A 88 29.77 11.14 -4.09
C PRO A 88 29.96 9.76 -4.74
N ILE A 89 31.18 9.21 -4.64
CA ILE A 89 31.52 7.90 -5.23
C ILE A 89 30.61 6.75 -4.71
N ALA A 90 30.12 6.86 -3.48
CA ALA A 90 29.26 5.84 -2.86
C ALA A 90 27.81 5.86 -3.36
N ILE A 91 27.42 6.81 -4.20
CA ILE A 91 26.04 6.96 -4.69
C ILE A 91 25.96 6.45 -6.13
N PRO A 92 25.02 5.54 -6.46
CA PRO A 92 24.78 5.13 -7.84
C PRO A 92 24.52 6.34 -8.75
N SER A 93 25.04 6.28 -9.98
CA SER A 93 24.82 7.35 -10.97
C SER A 93 23.45 7.29 -11.64
N HIS A 94 22.76 6.14 -11.55
CA HIS A 94 21.45 5.91 -12.15
C HIS A 94 20.58 5.07 -11.24
N ALA A 95 19.26 5.23 -11.37
CA ALA A 95 18.23 4.38 -10.80
C ALA A 95 17.44 3.71 -11.93
N ILE A 96 16.89 2.53 -11.68
CA ILE A 96 15.91 1.92 -12.58
C ILE A 96 14.52 2.33 -12.12
N ILE A 97 13.74 2.92 -13.03
CA ILE A 97 12.38 3.33 -12.74
C ILE A 97 11.49 2.07 -12.70
N PRO A 98 10.66 1.90 -11.65
CA PRO A 98 9.76 0.75 -11.58
C PRO A 98 8.76 0.79 -12.73
N ILE A 99 8.45 -0.39 -13.28
CA ILE A 99 7.40 -0.54 -14.27
C ILE A 99 6.05 -0.42 -13.55
N TRP A 100 5.16 0.40 -14.11
CA TRP A 100 3.81 0.57 -13.58
C TRP A 100 2.81 -0.29 -14.37
N PHE A 101 2.25 -1.30 -13.69
CA PHE A 101 1.22 -2.21 -14.23
C PHE A 101 -0.21 -1.81 -13.81
N GLY A 102 -0.36 -0.60 -13.31
CA GLY A 102 -1.58 -0.11 -12.71
C GLY A 102 -2.58 0.49 -13.69
N GLU A 103 -3.67 0.99 -13.12
CA GLU A 103 -4.66 1.81 -13.81
C GLU A 103 -5.12 2.91 -12.84
N ALA A 104 -5.55 4.07 -13.37
CA ALA A 104 -6.04 5.17 -12.56
C ALA A 104 -7.32 4.78 -11.78
N SER A 105 -7.49 5.31 -10.57
CA SER A 105 -8.59 4.94 -9.66
C SER A 105 -9.99 5.11 -10.25
N ASP A 106 -10.19 6.11 -11.11
CA ASP A 106 -11.47 6.42 -11.76
C ASP A 106 -11.75 5.54 -12.99
N LYS A 107 -10.74 4.82 -13.48
CA LYS A 107 -10.83 3.87 -14.61
C LYS A 107 -10.89 2.41 -14.18
N LEU A 108 -10.55 2.11 -12.93
CA LEU A 108 -10.62 0.77 -12.37
C LEU A 108 -12.05 0.22 -12.49
N SER A 109 -12.21 -0.98 -13.04
CA SER A 109 -13.51 -1.64 -13.15
C SER A 109 -13.81 -2.55 -11.96
N LEU A 110 -15.09 -2.83 -11.72
CA LEU A 110 -15.51 -3.70 -10.61
C LEU A 110 -14.88 -5.11 -10.64
N PRO A 111 -14.72 -5.80 -11.79
CA PRO A 111 -14.02 -7.09 -11.84
C PRO A 111 -12.55 -7.04 -11.45
N GLU A 112 -11.90 -5.89 -11.61
CA GLU A 112 -10.49 -5.64 -11.27
C GLU A 112 -10.31 -5.16 -9.83
N ALA A 113 -11.39 -4.78 -9.16
CA ALA A 113 -11.40 -4.30 -7.78
C ALA A 113 -11.17 -5.45 -6.79
N LYS A 114 -10.02 -6.11 -6.86
CA LYS A 114 -9.58 -7.17 -5.94
C LYS A 114 -8.36 -6.70 -5.18
N ILE A 115 -8.39 -6.81 -3.86
CA ILE A 115 -7.29 -6.32 -3.02
C ILE A 115 -6.58 -7.42 -2.24
N LEU A 116 -5.34 -7.13 -1.89
CA LEU A 116 -4.53 -7.84 -0.93
C LEU A 116 -4.09 -6.83 0.14
N LEU A 117 -4.34 -7.18 1.41
CA LEU A 117 -3.73 -6.45 2.52
C LEU A 117 -2.28 -6.92 2.65
N ALA A 118 -1.35 -5.97 2.63
CA ALA A 118 0.09 -6.23 2.60
C ALA A 118 0.80 -5.45 3.72
N ASP A 119 2.08 -5.75 3.86
CA ASP A 119 3.00 -5.15 4.83
C ASP A 119 2.57 -5.31 6.30
N PHE A 120 2.89 -6.50 6.84
CA PHE A 120 2.70 -6.84 8.24
C PHE A 120 3.93 -6.49 9.10
N GLY A 121 4.81 -5.58 8.64
CA GLY A 121 6.02 -5.20 9.37
C GLY A 121 5.76 -4.59 10.75
N GLU A 122 4.63 -3.90 10.90
CA GLU A 122 4.15 -3.28 12.14
C GLU A 122 3.08 -4.11 12.86
N ALA A 123 2.76 -5.31 12.35
CA ALA A 123 1.70 -6.14 12.91
C ALA A 123 2.12 -6.76 14.24
N PHE A 124 1.21 -6.77 15.21
CA PHE A 124 1.49 -7.28 16.56
C PHE A 124 0.30 -8.00 17.15
N SER A 125 0.55 -8.83 18.17
CA SER A 125 -0.52 -9.46 18.96
C SER A 125 -0.66 -8.74 20.30
N PRO A 126 -1.79 -8.05 20.57
CA PRO A 126 -2.02 -7.36 21.84
C PRO A 126 -1.95 -8.28 23.07
N ALA A 127 -2.14 -9.59 22.87
CA ALA A 127 -2.01 -10.59 23.94
C ALA A 127 -0.55 -10.91 24.30
N LYS A 128 0.40 -10.59 23.42
CA LYS A 128 1.83 -10.92 23.60
C LYS A 128 2.70 -9.68 23.80
N GLN A 129 2.29 -8.54 23.25
CA GLN A 129 3.07 -7.32 23.25
C GLN A 129 2.18 -6.11 23.51
N GLN A 130 2.71 -5.16 24.29
CA GLN A 130 2.13 -3.84 24.46
C GLN A 130 2.89 -2.86 23.57
N ILE A 131 2.15 -2.20 22.68
CA ILE A 131 2.64 -1.16 21.79
C ILE A 131 2.03 0.17 22.24
N TYR A 132 2.81 1.23 22.32
CA TYR A 132 2.33 2.58 22.73
C TYR A 132 2.53 3.62 21.62
N GLU A 133 3.31 3.28 20.60
CA GLU A 133 3.61 4.15 19.47
C GLU A 133 3.02 3.56 18.19
N SER A 134 2.56 4.42 17.29
CA SER A 134 2.05 4.03 15.98
C SER A 134 2.86 4.73 14.90
N HIS A 135 3.39 3.94 13.98
CA HIS A 135 4.10 4.43 12.80
C HIS A 135 3.15 4.75 11.63
N THR A 136 1.85 4.50 11.79
CA THR A 136 0.81 4.82 10.80
C THR A 136 0.88 6.28 10.39
N PRO A 137 0.70 6.59 9.08
CA PRO A 137 0.63 7.96 8.60
C PRO A 137 -0.32 8.81 9.43
N LEU A 138 0.05 10.08 9.66
CA LEU A 138 -0.65 10.96 10.61
C LEU A 138 -2.16 11.07 10.35
N ILE A 139 -2.57 11.03 9.09
CA ILE A 139 -3.99 11.13 8.67
C ILE A 139 -4.81 9.87 8.99
N ASN A 140 -4.17 8.71 9.18
CA ASN A 140 -4.80 7.42 9.49
C ASN A 140 -4.55 7.00 10.94
N ARG A 141 -3.70 7.74 11.67
CA ARG A 141 -3.25 7.37 13.01
C ARG A 141 -4.41 7.44 14.02
N PRO A 142 -4.57 6.41 14.86
CA PRO A 142 -5.63 6.38 15.85
C PRO A 142 -5.42 7.43 16.97
N PRO A 143 -6.49 8.02 17.50
CA PRO A 143 -6.43 9.16 18.41
C PRO A 143 -5.81 8.81 19.77
N GLU A 144 -5.97 7.59 20.26
CA GLU A 144 -5.42 7.14 21.54
C GLU A 144 -3.89 7.29 21.62
N VAL A 145 -3.18 7.20 20.49
CA VAL A 145 -1.73 7.41 20.43
C VAL A 145 -1.34 8.82 20.89
N ARG A 146 -2.23 9.79 20.68
CA ARG A 146 -2.02 11.19 21.09
C ARG A 146 -2.65 11.49 22.44
N PHE A 147 -3.88 11.02 22.67
CA PHE A 147 -4.70 11.43 23.80
C PHE A 147 -4.63 10.50 25.01
N GLU A 148 -4.16 9.26 24.83
CA GLU A 148 -4.04 8.24 25.86
C GLU A 148 -2.63 7.59 25.79
N PRO A 149 -1.53 8.36 25.96
CA PRO A 149 -0.17 7.86 25.72
C PRO A 149 0.26 6.71 26.63
N ASP A 150 -0.38 6.58 27.80
CA ASP A 150 -0.12 5.48 28.75
C ASP A 150 -0.94 4.22 28.46
N LYS A 151 -1.77 4.23 27.40
CA LYS A 151 -2.61 3.11 27.01
C LYS A 151 -2.02 2.43 25.79
N SER A 152 -1.85 1.12 25.88
CA SER A 152 -1.35 0.37 24.74
C SER A 152 -2.39 0.30 23.62
N ILE A 153 -1.91 0.44 22.40
CA ILE A 153 -2.66 0.26 21.16
C ILE A 153 -3.14 -1.21 21.07
N SER A 154 -4.32 -1.42 20.52
CA SER A 154 -4.97 -2.73 20.37
C SER A 154 -5.93 -2.69 19.18
N PHE A 155 -6.72 -3.75 18.95
CA PHE A 155 -7.62 -3.90 17.80
C PHE A 155 -8.43 -2.65 17.37
N PRO A 156 -8.95 -1.79 18.27
CA PRO A 156 -9.64 -0.56 17.87
C PRO A 156 -8.80 0.40 17.01
N SER A 157 -7.47 0.33 17.08
CA SER A 157 -6.57 1.15 16.28
C SER A 157 -6.76 0.92 14.78
N ASP A 158 -6.82 -0.35 14.39
CA ASP A 158 -7.07 -0.73 12.99
C ASP A 158 -8.47 -0.32 12.57
N VAL A 159 -9.46 -0.40 13.47
CA VAL A 159 -10.84 0.02 13.17
C VAL A 159 -10.91 1.51 12.89
N TRP A 160 -10.15 2.33 13.63
CA TRP A 160 -10.01 3.75 13.33
C TRP A 160 -9.38 3.98 11.96
N SER A 161 -8.21 3.39 11.71
CA SER A 161 -7.49 3.55 10.44
C SER A 161 -8.31 3.05 9.24
N LEU A 162 -9.08 1.98 9.42
CA LEU A 162 -10.07 1.46 8.48
C LEU A 162 -11.17 2.49 8.21
N GLY A 163 -11.71 3.12 9.26
CA GLY A 163 -12.69 4.20 9.14
C GLY A 163 -12.16 5.42 8.38
N CYS A 164 -10.86 5.74 8.50
CA CYS A 164 -10.22 6.78 7.70
C CYS A 164 -10.05 6.37 6.22
N ALA A 165 -10.00 5.08 5.92
CA ALA A 165 -9.79 4.57 4.56
C ALA A 165 -11.09 4.38 3.75
N ILE A 166 -12.26 4.28 4.41
CA ILE A 166 -13.58 4.08 3.79
C ILE A 166 -14.29 5.43 3.61
#